data_AF-A0A4Y2KQ06-F1
#
_entry.id   AF-A0A4Y2KQ06-F1
#
_cell.length_a   1.000
_cell.length_b   1.000
_cell.length_c   1.000
_cell.angle_alpha   90.00
_cell.angle_beta   90.00
_cell.angle_gamma   90.00
#
_symmetry.space_group_name_H-M   'P 1'
#
loop_
_entity.id
_entity.type
_entity.pdbx_description
1 polymer ?
#
loop_
_entity_poly.entity_id
_entity_poly.type
_entity_poly.pdbx_seq_one_letter_code
_entity_poly.pdbx_strand_id
1 'polypeptide(L)'
;MSLRRRRSRYQQLTEFERCRVVGLREGGFSFRDIAERLGRNVSTVHDCWQQWSREGTASRKPGSRRSRSTTEREDCRMAVCIVLRLRQKFELQLAPQ
;
A
#
# COMPACT_ATOMS: atom_id res chain seq x y z
N MET A 1 -6.91 -28.01 5.71
CA MET A 1 -5.75 -27.21 6.19
C MET A 1 -5.39 -26.16 5.14
N SER A 2 -5.63 -24.88 5.40
CA SER A 2 -5.23 -23.81 4.48
C SER A 2 -3.83 -23.33 4.83
N LEU A 3 -2.84 -23.72 4.03
CA LEU A 3 -1.50 -23.13 4.08
C LEU A 3 -1.62 -21.66 3.70
N ARG A 4 -1.86 -20.77 4.67
CA ARG A 4 -1.70 -19.33 4.46
C ARG A 4 -0.21 -19.10 4.22
N ARG A 5 0.18 -19.14 2.93
CA ARG A 5 1.51 -18.74 2.47
C ARG A 5 1.84 -17.42 3.16
N ARG A 6 2.78 -17.45 4.10
CA ARG A 6 3.28 -16.26 4.80
C ARG A 6 3.78 -15.33 3.69
N ARG A 7 2.99 -14.30 3.34
CA ARG A 7 3.40 -13.32 2.35
C ARG A 7 4.64 -12.65 2.96
N SER A 8 5.81 -13.04 2.46
CA SER A 8 7.01 -12.22 2.60
C SER A 8 6.60 -10.79 2.27
N ARG A 9 7.00 -9.83 3.11
CA ARG A 9 6.80 -8.42 2.79
C ARG A 9 7.59 -8.17 1.52
N TYR A 10 6.91 -8.16 0.38
CA TYR A 10 7.50 -7.75 -0.88
C TYR A 10 7.95 -6.31 -0.69
N GLN A 11 9.26 -6.11 -0.58
CA GLN A 11 9.82 -4.78 -0.70
C GLN A 11 9.41 -4.26 -2.08
N GLN A 12 8.68 -3.15 -2.06
CA GLN A 12 8.23 -2.52 -3.29
C GLN A 12 9.45 -1.93 -3.99
N LEU A 13 9.48 -2.06 -5.32
CA LEU A 13 10.41 -1.29 -6.13
C LEU A 13 10.21 0.19 -5.84
N THR A 14 11.30 0.87 -5.53
CA THR A 14 11.36 2.33 -5.50
C THR A 14 11.08 2.88 -6.90
N GLU A 15 10.61 4.12 -6.98
CA GLU A 15 10.38 4.78 -8.26
C GLU A 15 11.66 4.82 -9.12
N PHE A 16 12.80 5.07 -8.48
CA PHE A 16 14.11 5.05 -9.13
C PHE A 16 14.47 3.68 -9.72
N GLU A 17 14.26 2.58 -8.97
CA GLU A 17 14.48 1.23 -9.50
C GLU A 17 13.55 0.95 -10.70
N ARG A 18 12.30 1.42 -10.69
CA ARG A 18 11.38 1.25 -11.84
C ARG A 18 11.86 1.99 -13.07
N CYS A 19 12.29 3.24 -12.92
CA CYS A 19 12.88 4.01 -14.02
C CYS A 19 14.13 3.31 -14.58
N ARG A 20 14.97 2.73 -13.70
CA ARG A 20 16.11 1.92 -14.13
C ARG A 20 15.69 0.67 -14.91
N VAL A 21 14.62 -0.02 -14.51
CA VAL A 21 14.08 -1.16 -15.25
C VAL A 21 13.71 -0.75 -16.67
N VAL A 22 12.98 0.37 -16.83
CA VAL A 22 12.56 0.87 -18.14
C VAL A 22 13.78 1.23 -19.00
N GLY A 23 14.69 2.07 -18.48
CA GLY A 23 15.86 2.51 -19.25
C GLY A 23 16.81 1.37 -19.64
N LEU A 24 17.04 0.40 -18.75
CA LEU A 24 17.84 -0.78 -19.09
C LEU A 24 17.13 -1.68 -20.11
N ARG A 25 15.81 -1.80 -20.02
CA ARG A 25 15.07 -2.65 -20.96
C ARG A 25 15.00 -2.05 -22.36
N GLU A 26 14.83 -0.73 -22.47
CA GLU A 26 14.96 0.01 -23.73
C GLU A 26 16.40 -0.08 -24.28
N GLY A 27 17.41 -0.09 -23.41
CA GLY A 27 18.81 -0.32 -23.76
C GLY A 27 19.17 -1.76 -24.17
N GLY A 28 18.18 -2.65 -24.34
CA GLY A 28 18.38 -4.01 -24.86
C GLY A 28 18.85 -5.05 -23.84
N PHE A 29 18.94 -4.71 -22.55
CA PHE A 29 19.32 -5.68 -21.53
C PHE A 29 18.23 -6.76 -21.31
N SER A 30 18.67 -7.97 -20.96
CA SER A 30 17.74 -9.07 -20.63
C SER A 30 17.13 -8.86 -19.23
N PHE A 31 15.95 -9.43 -18.99
CA PHE A 31 15.31 -9.34 -17.67
C PHE A 31 16.16 -9.95 -16.55
N ARG A 32 16.98 -10.96 -16.87
CA ARG A 32 17.88 -11.59 -15.89
C ARG A 32 19.01 -10.65 -15.49
N ASP A 33 19.63 -9.98 -16.46
CA ASP A 33 20.73 -9.04 -16.21
C ASP A 33 20.24 -7.81 -15.43
N ILE A 34 19.04 -7.34 -15.74
CA ILE A 34 18.40 -6.23 -15.02
C ILE A 34 18.10 -6.62 -13.58
N ALA A 35 17.57 -7.83 -13.36
CA ALA A 35 17.26 -8.35 -12.04
C ALA A 35 18.51 -8.51 -11.16
N GLU A 36 19.60 -9.01 -11.74
CA GLU A 36 20.90 -9.17 -11.07
C GLU A 36 21.49 -7.81 -10.67
N ARG A 37 21.47 -6.83 -11.58
CA ARG A 37 21.96 -5.46 -11.31
C ARG A 37 21.15 -4.74 -10.23
N LEU A 38 19.86 -5.02 -10.12
CA LEU A 38 18.97 -4.41 -9.11
C LEU A 38 18.89 -5.22 -7.81
N GLY A 39 19.43 -6.45 -7.77
CA GLY A 39 19.25 -7.36 -6.64
C GLY A 39 17.79 -7.74 -6.40
N ARG A 40 16.98 -7.81 -7.47
CA ARG A 40 15.53 -8.09 -7.41
C ARG A 40 15.18 -9.39 -8.13
N ASN A 41 13.99 -9.92 -7.87
CA ASN A 41 13.50 -11.09 -8.58
C ASN A 41 13.14 -10.72 -10.04
N VAL A 42 13.51 -11.58 -10.99
CA VAL A 42 13.15 -11.49 -12.41
C VAL A 42 11.66 -11.26 -12.62
N SER A 43 10.79 -11.95 -11.86
CA SER A 43 9.33 -11.75 -11.95
C SER A 43 8.93 -10.32 -11.63
N THR A 44 9.58 -9.68 -10.65
CA THR A 44 9.29 -8.29 -10.27
C THR A 44 9.71 -7.30 -11.35
N VAL A 45 10.84 -7.56 -12.03
CA VAL A 45 11.30 -6.75 -13.17
C VAL A 45 10.36 -6.92 -14.36
N HIS A 46 9.95 -8.15 -14.65
CA HIS A 46 9.01 -8.46 -15.73
C HIS A 46 7.66 -7.78 -15.50
N ASP A 47 7.08 -7.91 -14.30
CA ASP A 47 5.80 -7.28 -13.97
C ASP A 47 5.86 -5.75 -14.07
N CYS A 48 6.98 -5.15 -13.65
CA CYS A 48 7.22 -3.71 -13.78
C CYS A 48 7.24 -3.27 -15.25
N TRP A 49 7.95 -4.00 -16.12
CA TRP A 49 7.98 -3.71 -17.55
C TRP A 49 6.61 -3.87 -18.19
N GLN A 50 5.88 -4.93 -17.87
CA GLN A 50 4.53 -5.15 -18.42
C GLN A 50 3.54 -4.09 -17.95
N GLN A 51 3.66 -3.63 -16.71
CA GLN A 51 2.86 -2.49 -16.23
C GLN A 51 3.20 -1.22 -17.01
N TRP A 52 4.48 -0.91 -17.18
CA TRP A 52 4.92 0.26 -17.96
C TRP A 52 4.46 0.17 -19.42
N SER A 53 4.58 -0.99 -20.07
CA SER A 53 4.14 -1.17 -21.47
C SER A 53 2.64 -1.00 -21.65
N ARG A 54 1.81 -1.24 -20.62
CA ARG A 54 0.36 -1.07 -20.67
C ARG A 54 -0.09 0.35 -20.35
N GLU A 55 0.60 1.01 -19.41
CA GLU A 55 0.18 2.29 -18.84
C GLU A 55 1.03 3.48 -19.32
N GLY A 56 2.15 3.22 -20.00
CA GLY A 56 3.13 4.21 -20.44
C GLY A 56 3.85 4.95 -19.30
N THR A 57 3.67 4.52 -18.05
CA THR A 57 4.10 5.29 -16.87
C THR A 57 4.86 4.40 -15.90
N ALA A 58 6.02 4.87 -15.41
CA ALA A 58 6.82 4.18 -14.40
C ALA A 58 6.29 4.41 -12.97
N SER A 59 5.39 5.38 -12.82
CA SER A 59 4.66 5.67 -11.59
C SER A 59 3.59 4.60 -11.32
N ARG A 60 3.36 4.35 -10.04
CA ARG A 60 2.38 3.37 -9.59
C ARG A 60 1.04 4.06 -9.35
N LYS A 61 -0.04 3.45 -9.86
CA LYS A 61 -1.40 3.86 -9.50
C LYS A 61 -1.63 3.76 -7.98
N PRO A 62 -2.20 4.79 -7.34
CA PRO A 62 -2.65 4.71 -5.96
C PRO A 62 -3.56 3.49 -5.80
N GLY A 63 -3.37 2.75 -4.70
CA GLY A 63 -4.26 1.63 -4.40
C GLY A 63 -5.68 2.13 -4.18
N SER A 64 -6.66 1.45 -4.76
CA SER A 64 -8.05 1.63 -4.33
C SER A 64 -8.15 1.17 -2.89
N ARG A 65 -8.50 2.08 -1.98
CA ARG A 65 -8.85 1.67 -0.62
C ARG A 65 -10.19 0.96 -0.68
N ARG A 66 -10.39 0.04 0.26
CA ARG A 66 -11.73 -0.51 0.50
C ARG A 66 -12.67 0.66 0.82
N SER A 67 -13.85 0.66 0.23
CA SER A 67 -14.88 1.65 0.56
C SER A 67 -15.14 1.64 2.06
N ARG A 68 -15.28 2.84 2.65
CA ARG A 68 -15.65 2.97 4.05
C ARG A 68 -17.07 2.44 4.21
N SER A 69 -17.31 1.66 5.26
CA SER A 69 -18.68 1.31 5.64
C SER A 69 -19.44 2.51 6.19
N THR A 70 -18.72 3.48 6.76
CA THR A 70 -19.30 4.67 7.39
C THR A 70 -19.07 5.91 6.54
N THR A 71 -20.10 6.73 6.50
CA THR A 71 -20.06 8.08 5.94
C THR A 71 -19.45 9.05 6.95
N GLU A 72 -18.99 10.20 6.46
CA GLU A 72 -18.42 11.26 7.31
C GLU A 72 -19.41 11.75 8.38
N ARG A 73 -20.71 11.78 8.05
CA ARG A 73 -21.77 12.14 9.01
C ARG A 73 -21.91 11.12 10.13
N GLU A 74 -21.82 9.83 9.81
CA GLU A 74 -21.87 8.76 10.82
C GLU A 74 -20.63 8.79 11.70
N ASP A 75 -19.46 9.06 11.12
CA ASP A 75 -18.22 9.23 11.87
C ASP A 75 -18.31 10.43 12.84
N CYS A 76 -18.88 11.56 12.40
CA CYS A 76 -19.14 12.71 13.27
C CYS A 76 -20.10 12.36 14.41
N ARG A 77 -21.17 11.60 14.15
CA ARG A 77 -22.10 11.14 15.19
C ARG A 77 -21.42 10.21 16.18
N MET A 78 -20.64 9.25 15.69
CA MET A 78 -19.86 8.35 16.53
C MET A 78 -18.86 9.13 17.39
N ALA A 79 -18.15 10.11 16.81
CA ALA A 79 -17.21 10.96 17.54
C ALA A 79 -17.90 11.75 18.66
N VAL A 80 -19.05 12.39 18.39
CA VAL A 80 -19.85 13.08 19.41
C VAL A 80 -20.31 12.12 20.50
N CYS A 81 -20.84 10.95 20.13
CA CYS A 81 -21.24 9.93 21.10
C CYS A 81 -20.07 9.46 21.97
N ILE A 82 -18.88 9.26 21.38
CA ILE A 82 -17.67 8.88 22.11
C ILE A 82 -17.27 9.99 23.09
N VAL A 83 -17.21 11.25 22.64
CA VAL A 83 -16.85 12.39 23.50
C VAL A 83 -17.82 12.57 24.66
N LEU A 84 -19.12 12.53 24.39
CA LEU A 84 -20.14 12.64 25.43
C LEU A 84 -20.06 11.48 26.44
N ARG A 85 -19.81 10.26 25.95
CA ARG A 85 -19.69 9.08 26.81
C ARG A 85 -18.41 9.10 27.64
N LEU A 86 -17.30 9.59 27.09
CA LEU A 86 -16.05 9.79 27.84
C LEU A 86 -16.22 10.88 28.90
N ARG A 87 -16.90 11.98 28.57
CA ARG A 87 -17.23 13.05 29.53
C ARG A 87 -18.08 12.51 30.68
N GLN A 88 -19.18 11.80 30.37
CA GLN A 88 -20.04 11.21 31.38
C GLN A 88 -19.29 10.22 32.29
N LYS A 89 -18.41 9.39 31.70
CA LYS A 89 -17.56 8.46 32.48
C LYS A 89 -16.63 9.21 33.44
N PHE A 90 -16.09 10.36 33.03
CA PHE A 90 -15.21 11.17 33.86
C PHE A 90 -15.95 11.85 35.02
N GLU A 91 -17.14 12.40 34.75
CA GLU A 91 -18.01 13.01 35.78
C GLU A 91 -18.42 11.99 36.86
N LEU A 92 -18.75 10.74 36.46
CA LEU A 92 -19.10 9.68 37.41
C LEU A 92 -17.93 9.20 38.28
N GLN A 93 -16.68 9.41 37.83
CA GLN A 93 -15.48 9.05 38.61
C GLN A 93 -15.09 10.13 39.64
N LEU A 94 -15.59 11.36 39.49
CA LEU A 94 -15.29 12.50 40.35
C LEU A 94 -16.44 12.84 41.32
N ALA A 95 -17.54 12.09 41.28
CA ALA A 95 -18.67 12.30 42.19
C ALA A 95 -18.27 11.92 43.63
N PRO A 96 -18.31 12.85 44.60
CA PRO A 96 -18.08 12.53 46.00
C PRO A 96 -19.21 11.64 46.54
N GLN A 97 -18.83 10.65 47.37
CA GLN A 97 -19.73 9.72 48.06
C GLN A 97 -20.58 10.44 49.12
#